data_AF-A0A2X4UBU6-F1
#
_entry.id   AF-A0A2X4UBU6-F1
#
_cell.length_a   1.000
_cell.length_b   1.000
_cell.length_c   1.000
_cell.angle_alpha   90.00
_cell.angle_beta   90.00
_cell.angle_gamma   90.00
#
_symmetry.space_group_name_H-M   'P 1'
#
loop_
_entity.id
_entity.type
_entity.pdbx_description
1 polymer ?
#
loop_
_entity_poly.entity_id
_entity_poly.type
_entity_poly.pdbx_seq_one_letter_code
_entity_poly.pdbx_strand_id
1 'polypeptide(L)'
;MGDQIEIITQKQPNPSRDWLNPNLGYVTTSRGRSKIHNWFRKQDRDKNILAGRQMLDSELEHLGISLKEAEKLLIPRYNMNSLDEILAAIGGGDIRLNQMVNFLQGKFNKPSAEEQDREALRQLVQHKAPPATRSKDNGRVVVEGVGNLMHHIARCCQPIPGDDIVGFITQGAVSPSTVRTAISWWICSRTRRNASLTPCGAKAIPAVIHWSCV
;
A
#
# COMPACT_ATOMS: atom_id res chain seq x y z
N MET A 1 27.83 48.76 1.02
CA MET A 1 28.83 49.15 0.01
C MET A 1 28.33 48.68 -1.35
N GLY A 2 28.51 49.50 -2.38
CA GLY A 2 28.12 49.18 -3.75
C GLY A 2 29.28 49.53 -4.66
N ASP A 3 29.62 48.61 -5.54
CA ASP A 3 30.72 48.78 -6.50
C ASP A 3 30.12 49.05 -7.88
N GLN A 4 30.81 49.86 -8.69
CA GLN A 4 30.46 50.04 -10.09
C GLN A 4 30.99 48.85 -10.89
N ILE A 5 30.09 48.20 -11.64
CA ILE A 5 30.42 47.01 -12.43
C ILE A 5 30.14 47.31 -13.90
N GLU A 6 31.12 47.03 -14.75
CA GLU A 6 30.98 47.11 -16.21
C GLU A 6 30.91 45.70 -16.81
N ILE A 7 29.98 45.48 -17.75
CA ILE A 7 29.74 44.18 -18.37
C ILE A 7 30.08 44.25 -19.86
N ILE A 8 31.12 43.51 -20.27
CA ILE A 8 31.48 43.34 -21.68
C ILE A 8 30.58 42.26 -22.27
N THR A 9 29.83 42.59 -23.33
CA THR A 9 28.88 41.67 -23.98
C THR A 9 29.32 41.29 -25.40
N GLN A 10 28.86 40.14 -25.87
CA GLN A 10 29.09 39.65 -27.23
C GLN A 10 27.77 39.48 -27.97
N LYS A 11 27.80 39.56 -29.32
CA LYS A 11 26.59 39.45 -30.16
C LYS A 11 25.97 38.05 -30.14
N GLN A 12 26.80 36.99 -30.02
CA GLN A 12 26.31 35.63 -29.93
C GLN A 12 26.43 35.10 -28.49
N PRO A 13 25.34 34.62 -27.88
CA PRO A 13 25.38 34.08 -26.53
C PRO A 13 26.02 32.69 -26.54
N ASN A 14 27.14 32.55 -25.84
CA ASN A 14 27.81 31.25 -25.65
C ASN A 14 28.14 31.02 -24.15
N PRO A 15 27.14 30.76 -23.31
CA PRO A 15 27.38 30.42 -21.90
C PRO A 15 28.05 29.04 -21.80
N SER A 16 29.05 28.91 -20.92
CA SER A 16 29.63 27.60 -20.61
C SER A 16 28.73 26.81 -19.67
N ARG A 17 28.73 25.47 -19.79
CA ARG A 17 28.07 24.55 -18.84
C ARG A 17 28.71 24.62 -17.45
N ASP A 18 29.97 25.06 -17.35
CA ASP A 18 30.70 25.15 -16.08
C ASP A 18 30.07 26.14 -15.08
N TRP A 19 29.27 27.10 -15.57
CA TRP A 19 28.55 28.04 -14.71
C TRP A 19 27.51 27.38 -13.80
N LEU A 20 27.09 26.16 -14.13
CA LEU A 20 26.16 25.37 -13.32
C LEU A 20 26.86 24.60 -12.21
N ASN A 21 28.19 24.43 -12.25
CA ASN A 21 28.92 23.68 -11.25
C ASN A 21 29.03 24.49 -9.94
N PRO A 22 28.39 24.03 -8.83
CA PRO A 22 28.42 24.77 -7.58
C PRO A 22 29.82 24.87 -6.97
N ASN A 23 30.74 23.95 -7.31
CA ASN A 23 32.08 23.91 -6.75
C ASN A 23 33.01 25.00 -7.32
N LEU A 24 32.70 25.55 -8.50
CA LEU A 24 33.53 26.57 -9.18
C LEU A 24 33.18 28.00 -8.74
N GLY A 25 32.07 28.20 -8.04
CA GLY A 25 31.72 29.49 -7.45
C GLY A 25 31.30 30.61 -8.42
N TYR A 26 31.18 30.35 -9.73
CA TYR A 26 30.81 31.37 -10.73
C TYR A 26 29.41 31.97 -10.50
N VAL A 27 28.42 31.13 -10.19
CA VAL A 27 27.02 31.57 -10.01
C VAL A 27 26.48 31.05 -8.69
N THR A 28 26.43 31.94 -7.70
CA THR A 28 25.93 31.62 -6.35
C THR A 28 24.40 31.64 -6.29
N THR A 29 23.78 32.62 -6.96
CA THR A 29 22.33 32.84 -6.89
C THR A 29 21.54 31.72 -7.56
N SER A 30 20.47 31.26 -6.90
CA SER A 30 19.55 30.26 -7.46
C SER A 30 18.89 30.77 -8.74
N ARG A 31 18.48 32.05 -8.77
CA ARG A 31 17.85 32.69 -9.93
C ARG A 31 18.75 32.66 -11.17
N GLY A 32 20.04 32.95 -11.02
CA GLY A 32 21.00 32.92 -12.13
C GLY A 32 21.15 31.50 -12.70
N ARG A 33 21.35 30.51 -11.82
CA ARG A 33 21.45 29.09 -12.21
C ARG A 33 20.21 28.59 -12.95
N SER A 34 19.01 28.93 -12.48
CA SER A 34 17.76 28.56 -13.16
C SER A 34 17.63 29.17 -14.56
N LYS A 35 18.07 30.42 -14.75
CA LYS A 35 18.08 31.05 -16.09
C LYS A 35 19.05 30.34 -17.04
N ILE A 36 20.24 29.99 -16.57
CA ILE A 36 21.24 29.26 -17.37
C ILE A 36 20.69 27.87 -17.76
N HIS A 37 20.12 27.13 -16.80
CA HIS A 37 19.45 25.86 -17.08
C HIS A 37 18.35 26.02 -18.14
N ASN A 38 17.49 27.02 -18.00
CA ASN A 38 16.42 27.27 -18.95
C ASN A 38 16.93 27.64 -20.34
N TRP A 39 18.07 28.33 -20.44
CA TRP A 39 18.71 28.64 -21.72
C TRP A 39 19.17 27.36 -22.42
N PHE A 40 19.88 26.46 -21.73
CA PHE A 40 20.30 25.18 -22.30
C PHE A 40 19.12 24.28 -22.66
N ARG A 41 18.05 24.25 -21.84
CA ARG A 41 16.83 23.50 -22.17
C ARG A 41 16.17 23.99 -23.46
N LYS A 42 16.16 25.31 -23.69
CA LYS A 42 15.61 25.91 -24.92
C LYS A 42 16.49 25.59 -26.13
N GLN A 43 17.81 25.59 -25.98
CA GLN A 43 18.74 25.23 -27.05
C GLN A 43 18.61 23.75 -27.43
N ASP A 44 18.55 22.86 -26.43
CA ASP A 44 18.43 21.42 -26.64
C ASP A 44 16.97 20.96 -26.79
N ARG A 45 16.03 21.86 -27.14
CA ARG A 45 14.58 21.57 -27.23
C ARG A 45 14.29 20.38 -28.14
N ASP A 46 14.88 20.32 -29.33
CA ASP A 46 14.61 19.25 -30.29
C ASP A 46 15.09 17.88 -29.77
N LYS A 47 16.23 17.86 -29.08
CA LYS A 47 16.74 16.64 -28.41
C LYS A 47 15.83 16.22 -27.26
N ASN A 48 15.33 17.19 -26.50
CA ASN A 48 14.39 16.94 -25.40
C ASN A 48 13.06 16.39 -25.90
N ILE A 49 12.56 16.84 -27.06
CA ILE A 49 11.35 16.27 -27.69
C ILE A 49 11.58 14.80 -28.04
N LEU A 50 12.71 14.47 -28.67
CA LEU A 50 13.05 13.09 -29.03
C LEU A 50 13.17 12.19 -27.80
N ALA A 51 13.88 12.64 -26.77
CA ALA A 51 14.03 11.91 -25.52
C ALA A 51 12.69 11.74 -24.78
N GLY A 52 11.89 12.82 -24.73
CA GLY A 52 10.55 12.82 -24.16
C GLY A 52 9.63 11.81 -24.84
N ARG A 53 9.71 11.72 -26.17
CA ARG A 53 8.95 10.76 -26.97
C ARG A 53 9.33 9.33 -26.63
N GLN A 54 10.63 9.02 -26.61
CA GLN A 54 11.11 7.67 -26.25
C GLN A 54 10.65 7.26 -24.84
N MET A 55 10.75 8.15 -23.86
CA MET A 55 10.32 7.88 -22.48
C MET A 55 8.82 7.69 -22.36
N LEU A 56 8.03 8.50 -23.08
CA LEU A 56 6.58 8.36 -23.08
C LEU A 56 6.15 7.07 -23.78
N ASP A 57 6.73 6.78 -24.95
CA ASP A 57 6.42 5.58 -25.73
C ASP A 57 6.70 4.30 -24.94
N SER A 58 7.87 4.20 -24.28
CA SER A 58 8.20 3.02 -23.46
C SER A 58 7.20 2.76 -22.33
N GLU A 59 6.66 3.83 -21.75
CA GLU A 59 5.72 3.73 -20.64
C GLU A 59 4.29 3.45 -21.14
N LEU A 60 3.91 4.03 -22.27
CA LEU A 60 2.64 3.74 -22.92
C LEU A 60 2.57 2.29 -23.39
N GLU A 61 3.67 1.75 -23.94
CA GLU A 61 3.81 0.34 -24.27
C GLU A 61 3.64 -0.55 -23.04
N HIS A 62 4.24 -0.17 -21.90
CA HIS A 62 4.08 -0.90 -20.64
C HIS A 62 2.62 -0.93 -20.16
N LEU A 63 1.86 0.13 -20.41
CA LEU A 63 0.45 0.24 -20.04
C LEU A 63 -0.54 -0.26 -21.09
N GLY A 64 -0.07 -0.56 -22.30
CA GLY A 64 -0.94 -0.91 -23.44
C GLY A 64 -1.86 0.22 -23.89
N ILE A 65 -1.51 1.48 -23.63
CA ILE A 65 -2.33 2.67 -23.98
C ILE A 65 -1.85 3.24 -25.32
N SER A 66 -2.78 3.66 -26.18
CA SER A 66 -2.41 4.32 -27.43
C SER A 66 -1.96 5.77 -27.22
N LEU A 67 -0.94 6.21 -27.98
CA LEU A 67 -0.42 7.58 -27.88
C LEU A 67 -1.48 8.67 -28.13
N LYS A 68 -2.41 8.43 -29.06
CA LYS A 68 -3.50 9.37 -29.37
C LYS A 68 -4.46 9.57 -28.20
N GLU A 69 -4.74 8.52 -27.44
CA GLU A 69 -5.62 8.61 -26.27
C GLU A 69 -4.92 9.31 -25.10
N ALA A 70 -3.62 9.05 -24.91
CA ALA A 70 -2.81 9.75 -23.94
C ALA A 70 -2.75 11.26 -24.25
N GLU A 71 -2.47 11.65 -25.49
CA GLU A 71 -2.41 13.05 -25.93
C GLU A 71 -3.68 13.84 -25.56
N LYS A 72 -4.86 13.26 -25.83
CA LYS A 72 -6.16 13.89 -25.54
C LYS A 72 -6.37 14.18 -24.05
N LEU A 73 -5.77 13.38 -23.16
CA LEU A 73 -5.88 13.56 -21.71
C LEU A 73 -4.78 14.45 -21.14
N LEU A 74 -3.61 14.47 -21.76
CA LEU A 74 -2.44 15.21 -21.29
C LEU A 74 -2.52 16.71 -21.62
N ILE A 75 -2.98 17.06 -22.83
CA ILE A 75 -3.18 18.44 -23.28
C ILE A 75 -4.03 19.27 -22.28
N PRO A 76 -5.25 18.85 -21.90
CA PRO A 76 -6.07 19.61 -20.95
C PRO A 76 -5.52 19.58 -19.52
N ARG A 77 -4.74 18.56 -19.15
CA ARG A 77 -4.18 18.44 -17.79
C ARG A 77 -3.09 19.48 -17.52
N TYR A 78 -2.22 19.69 -18.50
CA TYR A 78 -1.08 20.61 -18.40
C TYR A 78 -1.33 21.96 -19.04
N ASN A 79 -2.50 22.15 -19.67
CA ASN A 79 -2.91 23.39 -20.31
C ASN A 79 -1.90 23.87 -21.38
N MET A 80 -1.36 22.90 -22.13
CA MET A 80 -0.40 23.09 -23.22
C MET A 80 -1.12 23.05 -24.57
N ASN A 81 -0.56 23.66 -25.61
CA ASN A 81 -1.23 23.76 -26.91
C ASN A 81 -0.87 22.61 -27.86
N SER A 82 0.30 21.99 -27.67
CA SER A 82 0.82 20.93 -28.52
C SER A 82 1.43 19.79 -27.70
N LEU A 83 1.36 18.58 -28.23
CA LEU A 83 2.03 17.40 -27.68
C LEU A 83 3.55 17.62 -27.61
N ASP A 84 4.15 18.31 -28.58
CA ASP A 84 5.59 18.57 -28.61
C ASP A 84 6.06 19.40 -27.41
N GLU A 85 5.21 20.28 -26.88
CA GLU A 85 5.52 21.06 -25.68
C GLU A 85 5.57 20.15 -24.44
N ILE A 86 4.66 19.17 -24.38
CA ILE A 86 4.63 18.16 -23.32
C ILE A 86 5.86 17.26 -23.43
N LEU A 87 6.19 16.78 -24.63
CA LEU A 87 7.38 15.96 -24.87
C LEU A 87 8.67 16.71 -24.53
N ALA A 88 8.79 17.98 -24.93
CA ALA A 88 9.92 18.83 -24.56
C ALA A 88 10.03 19.01 -23.03
N ALA A 89 8.89 19.19 -22.35
CA ALA A 89 8.84 19.33 -20.89
C ALA A 89 9.20 18.03 -20.15
N ILE A 90 8.84 16.87 -20.70
CA ILE A 90 9.25 15.56 -20.18
C ILE A 90 10.76 15.37 -20.36
N GLY A 91 11.28 15.59 -21.57
CA GLY A 91 12.72 15.49 -21.85
C GLY A 91 13.57 16.47 -21.06
N GLY A 92 13.05 17.69 -20.81
CA GLY A 92 13.70 18.72 -20.01
C GLY A 92 13.60 18.54 -18.49
N GLY A 93 12.78 17.58 -18.03
CA GLY A 93 12.54 17.27 -16.62
C GLY A 93 11.61 18.24 -15.88
N ASP A 94 10.87 19.08 -16.59
CA ASP A 94 9.86 19.98 -16.01
C ASP A 94 8.62 19.19 -15.56
N ILE A 95 8.26 18.15 -16.31
CA ILE A 95 7.20 17.20 -15.98
C ILE A 95 7.84 15.88 -15.54
N ARG A 96 7.46 15.39 -14.36
CA ARG A 96 7.91 14.07 -13.88
C ARG A 96 7.11 12.96 -14.56
N LEU A 97 7.79 12.05 -15.24
CA LEU A 97 7.19 10.90 -15.93
C LEU A 97 6.22 10.14 -15.00
N ASN A 98 6.69 9.70 -13.82
CA ASN A 98 5.89 8.92 -12.85
C ASN A 98 4.54 9.56 -12.47
N GLN A 99 4.47 10.89 -12.33
CA GLN A 99 3.22 11.57 -12.00
C GLN A 99 2.21 11.48 -13.14
N MET A 100 2.70 11.58 -14.37
CA MET A 100 1.92 11.45 -15.58
C MET A 100 1.44 9.99 -15.78
N VAL A 101 2.32 9.01 -15.55
CA VAL A 101 1.97 7.58 -15.60
C VAL A 101 0.82 7.29 -14.64
N ASN A 102 0.95 7.69 -13.37
CA ASN A 102 -0.09 7.46 -12.37
C ASN A 102 -1.42 8.11 -12.76
N PHE A 103 -1.37 9.28 -13.40
CA PHE A 103 -2.57 9.94 -13.91
C PHE A 103 -3.22 9.16 -15.07
N LEU A 104 -2.43 8.68 -16.02
CA LEU A 104 -2.91 7.85 -17.13
C LEU A 104 -3.48 6.54 -16.60
N GLN A 105 -2.76 5.84 -15.73
CA GLN A 105 -3.24 4.64 -15.06
C GLN A 105 -4.58 4.89 -14.35
N GLY A 106 -4.73 5.96 -13.57
CA GLY A 106 -6.00 6.28 -12.90
C GLY A 106 -7.17 6.63 -13.83
N LYS A 107 -6.91 6.95 -15.11
CA LYS A 107 -7.95 7.23 -16.12
C LYS A 107 -8.34 5.98 -16.91
N PHE A 108 -7.37 5.15 -17.30
CA PHE A 108 -7.59 3.96 -18.12
C PHE A 108 -7.80 2.70 -17.28
N ASN A 109 -6.97 2.48 -16.26
CA ASN A 109 -7.23 1.53 -15.19
C ASN A 109 -8.13 2.21 -14.16
N LYS A 110 -9.43 2.25 -14.45
CA LYS A 110 -10.42 2.18 -13.37
C LYS A 110 -10.54 0.69 -13.02
N PRO A 111 -9.77 0.15 -12.05
CA PRO A 111 -10.25 -1.05 -11.39
C PRO A 111 -11.70 -0.75 -10.96
N SER A 112 -12.62 -1.67 -11.20
CA SER A 112 -13.98 -1.56 -10.67
C SER A 112 -13.87 -1.17 -9.19
N ALA A 113 -14.72 -0.27 -8.70
CA ALA A 113 -14.65 0.20 -7.31
C ALA A 113 -14.55 -0.95 -6.28
N GLU A 114 -15.05 -2.13 -6.65
CA GLU A 114 -14.93 -3.39 -5.90
C GLU A 114 -13.49 -3.92 -5.75
N GLU A 115 -12.60 -3.74 -6.71
CA GLU A 115 -11.23 -4.27 -6.61
C GLU A 115 -10.32 -3.38 -5.74
N GLN A 116 -10.50 -2.07 -5.80
CA GLN A 116 -9.82 -1.14 -4.89
C GLN A 116 -10.28 -1.33 -3.45
N ASP A 117 -11.59 -1.54 -3.23
CA ASP A 117 -12.11 -1.83 -1.89
C ASP A 117 -11.58 -3.17 -1.36
N ARG A 118 -11.51 -4.20 -2.22
CA ARG A 118 -10.93 -5.51 -1.89
C ARG A 118 -9.44 -5.43 -1.54
N GLU A 119 -8.67 -4.57 -2.21
CA GLU A 119 -7.24 -4.40 -1.96
C GLU A 119 -6.97 -3.53 -0.70
N ALA A 120 -7.78 -2.49 -0.48
CA ALA A 120 -7.78 -1.73 0.76
C ALA A 120 -8.14 -2.59 1.98
N LEU A 121 -9.16 -3.46 1.85
CA LEU A 121 -9.52 -4.45 2.86
C LEU A 121 -8.37 -5.42 3.16
N ARG A 122 -7.61 -5.87 2.15
CA ARG A 122 -6.44 -6.74 2.34
C ARG A 122 -5.31 -6.04 3.09
N GLN A 123 -5.03 -4.79 2.77
CA GLN A 123 -4.00 -4.00 3.47
C GLN A 123 -4.40 -3.72 4.93
N LEU A 124 -5.69 -3.44 5.19
CA LEU A 124 -6.22 -3.30 6.55
C LEU A 124 -6.12 -4.60 7.37
N VAL A 125 -6.27 -5.76 6.73
CA VAL A 125 -6.10 -7.07 7.41
C VAL A 125 -4.64 -7.36 7.74
N GLN A 126 -3.68 -6.97 6.89
CA GLN A 126 -2.24 -7.12 7.19
C GLN A 126 -1.74 -6.18 8.29
N HIS A 127 -2.31 -4.98 8.40
CA HIS A 127 -1.94 -3.99 9.41
C HIS A 127 -2.73 -4.07 10.72
N LYS A 128 -3.63 -5.06 10.88
CA LYS A 128 -4.16 -5.35 12.22
C LYS A 128 -3.03 -5.86 13.09
N ALA A 129 -2.58 -4.99 14.00
CA ALA A 129 -1.93 -5.43 15.23
C ALA A 129 -2.73 -6.63 15.77
N PRO A 130 -2.05 -7.69 16.29
CA PRO A 130 -2.76 -8.81 16.90
C PRO A 130 -3.79 -8.23 17.85
N PRO A 131 -5.06 -8.71 17.84
CA PRO A 131 -6.11 -8.14 18.66
C PRO A 131 -5.53 -8.00 20.05
N ALA A 132 -5.47 -6.75 20.54
CA ALA A 132 -4.85 -6.41 21.81
C ALA A 132 -5.23 -7.51 22.78
N THR A 133 -4.23 -8.23 23.29
CA THR A 133 -4.41 -9.37 24.17
C THR A 133 -5.35 -8.89 25.26
N ARG A 134 -6.65 -9.20 25.11
CA ARG A 134 -7.63 -8.93 26.13
C ARG A 134 -7.05 -9.68 27.32
N SER A 135 -6.74 -8.87 28.32
CA SER A 135 -6.22 -9.26 29.61
C SER A 135 -6.73 -10.63 30.00
N LYS A 136 -5.84 -11.42 30.63
CA LYS A 136 -6.12 -12.67 31.35
C LYS A 136 -7.30 -12.51 32.31
N ASP A 137 -8.49 -12.44 31.77
CA ASP A 137 -9.76 -12.33 32.47
C ASP A 137 -10.62 -13.49 31.98
N ASN A 138 -10.11 -14.68 32.28
CA ASN A 138 -10.73 -15.75 33.07
C ASN A 138 -12.25 -15.72 33.38
N GLY A 139 -13.08 -15.04 32.59
CA GLY A 139 -14.45 -14.70 32.98
C GLY A 139 -15.54 -14.93 31.94
N ARG A 140 -15.24 -15.48 30.76
CA ARG A 140 -16.25 -15.56 29.68
C ARG A 140 -16.92 -16.91 29.47
N VAL A 141 -16.38 -17.97 30.06
CA VAL A 141 -16.96 -19.31 29.97
C VAL A 141 -16.99 -19.89 31.37
N VAL A 142 -18.21 -20.05 31.90
CA VAL A 142 -18.45 -20.64 33.22
C VAL A 142 -18.90 -22.08 33.01
N VAL A 143 -18.15 -23.01 33.59
CA VAL A 143 -18.36 -24.45 33.49
C VAL A 143 -19.03 -24.92 34.80
N GLU A 144 -20.35 -24.97 34.84
CA GLU A 144 -21.21 -25.64 35.83
C GLU A 144 -21.15 -24.88 37.16
N GLY A 145 -21.11 -23.55 37.05
CA GLY A 145 -20.85 -22.65 38.17
C GLY A 145 -19.38 -22.49 38.51
N VAL A 146 -18.46 -23.22 37.86
CA VAL A 146 -17.01 -23.07 38.04
C VAL A 146 -16.46 -22.13 36.96
N GLY A 147 -16.08 -20.92 37.37
CA GLY A 147 -15.33 -19.98 36.53
C GLY A 147 -13.84 -20.33 36.45
N ASN A 148 -13.11 -19.65 35.55
CA ASN A 148 -11.65 -19.69 35.50
C ASN A 148 -10.99 -21.05 35.16
N LEU A 149 -11.64 -21.88 34.33
CA LEU A 149 -11.03 -23.08 33.76
C LEU A 149 -10.26 -22.74 32.47
N MET A 150 -9.16 -23.47 32.21
CA MET A 150 -8.44 -23.34 30.94
C MET A 150 -9.29 -23.88 29.79
N HIS A 151 -9.69 -23.00 28.89
CA HIS A 151 -10.55 -23.33 27.75
C HIS A 151 -10.05 -22.68 26.47
N HIS A 152 -10.34 -23.29 25.33
CA HIS A 152 -10.02 -22.76 24.01
C HIS A 152 -11.22 -22.93 23.06
N ILE A 153 -11.55 -21.88 22.31
CA ILE A 153 -12.63 -21.91 21.32
C ILE A 153 -12.18 -22.71 20.10
N ALA A 154 -13.01 -23.63 19.59
CA ALA A 154 -12.67 -24.41 18.41
C ALA A 154 -12.54 -23.52 17.16
N ARG A 155 -11.60 -23.85 16.25
CA ARG A 155 -11.45 -23.09 14.99
C ARG A 155 -12.57 -23.36 13.99
N CYS A 156 -13.29 -24.48 14.14
CA CYS A 156 -14.35 -24.89 13.24
C CYS A 156 -15.69 -24.18 13.51
N CYS A 157 -15.91 -23.68 14.73
CA CYS A 157 -17.14 -23.02 15.13
C CYS A 157 -16.82 -21.86 16.07
N GLN A 158 -17.22 -20.64 15.69
CA GLN A 158 -17.03 -19.43 16.49
C GLN A 158 -18.35 -19.09 17.19
N PRO A 159 -18.55 -19.54 18.44
CA PRO A 159 -19.77 -19.23 19.18
C PRO A 159 -19.86 -17.72 19.46
N ILE A 160 -21.07 -17.18 19.30
CA ILE A 160 -21.39 -15.79 19.60
C ILE A 160 -21.99 -15.73 21.01
N PRO A 161 -21.80 -14.65 21.78
CA PRO A 161 -22.45 -14.49 23.09
C PRO A 161 -23.98 -14.68 22.98
N GLY A 162 -24.53 -15.55 23.84
CA GLY A 162 -25.94 -15.97 23.79
C GLY A 162 -26.20 -17.32 23.11
N ASP A 163 -25.22 -17.90 22.40
CA ASP A 163 -25.34 -19.26 21.86
C ASP A 163 -25.07 -20.33 22.93
N ASP A 164 -25.86 -21.41 22.88
CA ASP A 164 -25.57 -22.63 23.64
C ASP A 164 -24.28 -23.28 23.12
N ILE A 165 -23.33 -23.45 24.02
CA ILE A 165 -22.03 -24.07 23.74
C ILE A 165 -21.93 -25.44 24.40
N VAL A 166 -21.15 -26.33 23.79
CA VAL A 166 -20.82 -27.66 24.33
C VAL A 166 -19.30 -27.78 24.41
N GLY A 167 -18.83 -28.19 25.58
CA GLY A 167 -17.41 -28.38 25.88
C GLY A 167 -17.01 -29.86 25.82
N PHE A 168 -15.86 -30.18 25.23
CA PHE A 168 -15.26 -31.52 25.29
C PHE A 168 -13.95 -31.50 26.06
N ILE A 169 -13.74 -32.49 26.91
CA ILE A 169 -12.47 -32.68 27.63
C ILE A 169 -11.50 -33.42 26.70
N THR A 170 -10.41 -32.75 26.32
CA THR A 170 -9.33 -33.37 25.54
C THR A 170 -8.18 -33.77 26.46
N GLN A 171 -7.66 -34.99 26.29
CA GLN A 171 -6.38 -35.39 26.87
C GLN A 171 -5.28 -34.86 25.93
N GLY A 172 -4.60 -33.79 26.32
CA GLY A 172 -3.61 -33.16 25.46
C GLY A 172 -2.36 -34.01 25.25
N ALA A 173 -1.89 -34.11 24.01
CA ALA A 173 -0.47 -34.30 23.72
C ALA A 173 0.25 -32.98 24.05
N VAL A 174 1.13 -32.97 25.06
CA VAL A 174 1.87 -31.77 25.45
C VAL A 174 3.37 -32.04 25.56
N SER A 175 4.11 -31.10 24.96
CA SER A 175 5.55 -30.82 25.01
C SER A 175 6.23 -31.09 26.37
N PRO A 176 7.53 -31.45 26.43
CA PRO A 176 8.18 -32.06 27.60
C PRO A 176 8.43 -31.18 28.84
N SER A 177 7.89 -29.96 28.95
CA SER A 177 8.41 -29.00 29.94
C SER A 177 7.50 -28.61 31.11
N THR A 178 6.32 -29.18 31.31
CA THR A 178 5.57 -28.98 32.57
C THR A 178 4.61 -30.14 32.84
N VAL A 179 4.90 -30.91 33.90
CA VAL A 179 3.98 -31.91 34.46
C VAL A 179 2.86 -31.17 35.20
N ARG A 180 1.85 -30.72 34.46
CA ARG A 180 0.49 -30.51 34.97
C ARG A 180 -0.45 -31.05 33.91
N THR A 181 -1.26 -32.03 34.29
CA THR A 181 -2.35 -32.59 33.49
C THR A 181 -3.21 -31.46 32.92
N ALA A 182 -2.95 -31.05 31.68
CA ALA A 182 -3.67 -29.96 31.05
C ALA A 182 -5.00 -30.49 30.51
N ILE A 183 -6.02 -30.43 31.34
CA ILE A 183 -7.42 -30.61 30.94
C ILE A 183 -7.77 -29.39 30.08
N SER A 184 -7.77 -29.55 28.76
CA SER A 184 -8.17 -28.48 27.84
C SER A 184 -9.59 -28.72 27.35
N TRP A 185 -10.47 -27.75 27.59
CA TRP A 185 -11.86 -27.76 27.14
C TRP A 185 -11.98 -27.16 25.73
N TRP A 186 -12.52 -27.95 24.79
CA TRP A 186 -12.86 -27.52 23.43
C TRP A 186 -14.32 -27.10 23.34
N ILE A 187 -14.57 -25.85 22.95
CA ILE A 187 -15.93 -25.27 22.91
C ILE A 187 -16.47 -25.22 21.48
N CYS A 188 -17.66 -25.78 21.24
CA CYS A 188 -18.37 -25.78 19.95
C CYS A 188 -19.84 -25.32 20.13
N SER A 189 -20.39 -24.50 19.22
CA SER A 189 -21.80 -24.09 19.29
C SER A 189 -22.74 -25.19 18.79
N ARG A 190 -23.91 -25.32 19.42
CA ARG A 190 -24.90 -26.37 19.10
C ARG A 190 -25.71 -26.09 17.82
N THR A 191 -25.50 -24.95 17.16
CA THR A 191 -26.45 -24.41 16.17
C THR A 191 -26.44 -25.08 14.80
N ARG A 192 -25.64 -26.14 14.56
CA ARG A 192 -25.87 -27.05 13.41
C ARG A 192 -26.70 -28.26 13.84
N ARG A 193 -28.01 -28.12 13.67
CA ARG A 193 -29.09 -29.09 13.93
C ARG A 193 -28.96 -30.49 13.26
N ASN A 194 -27.82 -30.85 12.66
CA ASN A 194 -27.62 -32.20 12.11
C ASN A 194 -26.14 -32.61 11.90
N ALA A 195 -25.21 -31.98 12.60
CA ALA A 195 -23.83 -32.50 12.62
C ALA A 195 -23.79 -33.60 13.69
N SER A 196 -23.55 -34.85 13.26
CA SER A 196 -23.05 -35.90 14.15
C SER A 196 -22.00 -35.29 15.08
N LEU A 197 -22.13 -35.51 16.40
CA LEU A 197 -21.17 -35.12 17.43
C LEU A 197 -19.87 -35.93 17.28
N THR A 198 -19.30 -35.97 16.09
CA THR A 198 -17.97 -36.49 15.84
C THR A 198 -16.99 -35.40 16.25
N PRO A 199 -16.07 -35.68 17.18
CA PRO A 199 -15.05 -34.72 17.53
C PRO A 199 -14.30 -34.39 16.24
N CYS A 200 -14.12 -33.09 15.95
CA CYS A 200 -13.21 -32.67 14.89
C CYS A 200 -11.79 -33.16 15.24
N GLY A 201 -11.45 -34.36 14.80
CA GLY A 201 -10.10 -34.95 14.82
C GLY A 201 -9.49 -35.34 16.18
N ALA A 202 -10.13 -35.07 17.31
CA ALA A 202 -9.56 -35.39 18.63
C ALA A 202 -10.21 -36.65 19.25
N LYS A 203 -9.40 -37.57 19.80
CA LYS A 203 -9.89 -38.62 20.71
C LYS A 203 -10.41 -37.92 21.99
N ALA A 204 -11.68 -37.57 22.02
CA ALA A 204 -12.33 -36.92 23.14
C ALA A 204 -13.36 -37.87 23.77
N ILE A 205 -13.41 -37.90 25.10
CA ILE A 205 -14.46 -38.60 25.84
C ILE A 205 -15.65 -37.65 25.91
N PRO A 206 -16.84 -38.03 25.42
CA PRO A 206 -18.00 -37.14 25.44
C PRO A 206 -18.49 -36.97 26.88
N ALA A 207 -18.26 -35.78 27.45
CA ALA A 207 -19.01 -35.29 28.60
C ALA A 207 -20.00 -34.25 28.06
N VAL A 208 -21.25 -34.64 27.87
CA VAL A 208 -22.29 -33.72 27.41
C VAL A 208 -22.71 -32.88 28.61
N ILE A 209 -22.17 -31.68 28.70
CA ILE A 209 -22.55 -30.72 29.73
C ILE A 209 -23.12 -29.49 29.02
N HIS A 210 -24.28 -29.05 29.49
CA HIS A 210 -25.04 -27.93 28.94
C HIS A 210 -24.51 -26.62 29.53
N TRP A 211 -24.17 -25.65 28.66
CA TRP A 211 -23.54 -24.39 29.06
C TRP A 211 -24.29 -23.17 28.51
N SER A 212 -24.34 -22.09 29.29
CA SER A 212 -24.74 -20.77 28.81
C SER A 212 -23.54 -19.82 28.80
N CYS A 213 -23.32 -19.13 27.69
CA CYS A 213 -22.33 -18.06 27.59
C CYS A 213 -22.93 -16.77 28.18
N VAL A 214 -22.33 -16.24 29.25
CA VAL A 214 -22.68 -14.91 29.82
C VAL A 214 -21.77 -13.84 29.21
#